data_AF-A0A8S3CFQ3-F1
#
_entry.id   AF-A0A8S3CFQ3-F1
#
_cell.length_a   1.000
_cell.length_b   1.000
_cell.length_c   1.000
_cell.angle_alpha   90.00
_cell.angle_beta   90.00
_cell.angle_gamma   90.00
#
_symmetry.space_group_name_H-M   'P 1'
#
loop_
_entity.id
_entity.type
_entity.pdbx_description
1 polymer ?
#
loop_
_entity_poly.entity_id
_entity_poly.type
_entity_poly.pdbx_seq_one_letter_code
_entity_poly.pdbx_strand_id
1 'polypeptide(L)'
;MTSNDELTISELFDFSYDLQQKLETNKIEQKLETFNTAIERLKLAEDKLDELHLFSDNEEINEVASNELRYFILYALIGWLYEYRSSNREQRLDDIHLS
;
A
#
# COMPACT_ATOMS: atom_id res chain seq x y z
N MET A 1 -0.95 5.37 -21.57
CA MET A 1 -0.52 4.66 -20.35
C MET A 1 0.47 5.59 -19.69
N THR A 2 0.06 6.26 -18.62
CA THR A 2 0.98 7.00 -17.75
C THR A 2 1.92 5.98 -17.10
N SER A 3 3.23 6.23 -17.12
CA SER A 3 4.16 5.38 -16.38
C SER A 3 3.87 5.54 -14.89
N ASN A 4 3.94 4.46 -14.11
CA ASN A 4 3.75 4.55 -12.66
C ASN A 4 4.77 5.51 -12.01
N ASP A 5 5.91 5.77 -12.66
CA ASP A 5 6.96 6.67 -12.20
C ASP A 5 6.51 8.14 -12.10
N GLU A 6 5.55 8.54 -12.93
CA GLU A 6 4.98 9.91 -12.96
C GLU A 6 3.95 10.14 -11.86
N LEU A 7 3.52 9.08 -11.15
CA LEU A 7 2.53 9.18 -10.08
C LEU A 7 3.17 9.71 -8.79
N THR A 8 2.40 10.55 -8.10
CA THR A 8 2.74 11.02 -6.75
C THR A 8 2.52 9.92 -5.71
N ILE A 9 3.19 10.04 -4.55
CA ILE A 9 2.96 9.15 -3.39
C ILE A 9 1.47 9.14 -3.01
N SER A 10 0.80 10.30 -3.11
CA SER A 10 -0.62 10.39 -2.82
C SER A 10 -1.43 9.48 -3.73
N GLU A 11 -1.25 9.59 -5.04
CA GLU A 11 -1.99 8.81 -6.04
C GLU A 11 -1.73 7.30 -5.93
N LEU A 12 -0.48 6.93 -5.65
CA LEU A 12 -0.09 5.54 -5.43
C LEU A 12 -0.80 4.95 -4.19
N PHE A 13 -0.81 5.71 -3.09
CA PHE A 13 -1.47 5.32 -1.84
C PHE A 13 -2.99 5.28 -1.95
N ASP A 14 -3.60 6.34 -2.52
CA ASP A 14 -5.05 6.52 -2.58
C ASP A 14 -5.73 5.38 -3.34
N PHE A 15 -5.10 4.88 -4.41
CA PHE A 15 -5.62 3.73 -5.15
C PHE A 15 -5.81 2.49 -4.26
N SER A 16 -4.79 2.14 -3.48
CA SER A 16 -4.78 0.94 -2.64
C SER A 16 -5.62 1.11 -1.39
N TYR A 17 -5.67 2.33 -0.83
CA TYR A 17 -6.53 2.66 0.30
C TYR A 17 -8.01 2.59 -0.09
N ASP A 18 -8.38 3.17 -1.23
CA ASP A 18 -9.74 3.06 -1.78
C ASP A 18 -10.16 1.61 -2.03
N LEU A 19 -9.23 0.78 -2.52
CA LEU A 19 -9.48 -0.64 -2.72
C LEU A 19 -9.81 -1.33 -1.39
N GLN A 20 -9.01 -1.12 -0.36
CA GLN A 20 -9.24 -1.68 0.98
C GLN A 20 -10.60 -1.27 1.55
N GLN A 21 -10.94 0.02 1.48
CA GLN A 21 -12.22 0.53 1.98
C GLN A 21 -13.43 -0.10 1.25
N LYS A 22 -13.32 -0.27 -0.07
CA LYS A 22 -14.36 -0.92 -0.89
C LYS A 22 -14.52 -2.40 -0.53
N LEU A 23 -13.42 -3.11 -0.30
CA LEU A 23 -13.42 -4.52 0.08
C LEU A 23 -14.06 -4.71 1.47
N GLU A 24 -13.72 -3.87 2.45
CA GLU A 24 -14.31 -3.95 3.79
C GLU A 24 -15.80 -3.59 3.82
N THR A 25 -16.19 -2.54 3.08
CA THR A 25 -17.56 -2.01 3.15
C THR A 25 -18.54 -2.85 2.32
N ASN A 26 -18.15 -3.22 1.10
CA ASN A 26 -19.07 -3.77 0.11
C ASN A 26 -18.83 -5.26 -0.21
N LYS A 27 -17.83 -5.89 0.42
CA LYS A 27 -17.43 -7.30 0.16
C LYS A 27 -17.37 -7.62 -1.34
N ILE A 28 -16.77 -6.73 -2.11
CA ILE A 28 -16.71 -6.84 -3.56
C ILE A 28 -15.66 -7.90 -3.91
N GLU A 29 -15.97 -8.79 -4.84
CA GLU A 29 -14.93 -9.63 -5.45
C GLU A 29 -14.07 -8.78 -6.39
N GLN A 30 -12.75 -8.94 -6.28
CA GLN A 30 -11.77 -8.25 -7.12
C GLN A 30 -10.87 -9.28 -7.79
N LYS A 31 -10.34 -8.91 -8.95
CA LYS A 31 -9.42 -9.77 -9.68
C LYS A 31 -8.04 -9.77 -9.02
N LEU A 32 -7.30 -10.88 -9.16
CA LEU A 32 -5.94 -11.01 -8.63
C LEU A 32 -5.01 -9.89 -9.13
N GLU A 33 -5.16 -9.48 -10.39
CA GLU A 33 -4.38 -8.40 -10.99
C GLU A 33 -4.59 -7.06 -10.29
N THR A 34 -5.79 -6.79 -9.77
CA THR A 34 -6.08 -5.57 -9.01
C THR A 34 -5.27 -5.51 -7.71
N PHE A 35 -5.14 -6.65 -7.01
CA PHE A 35 -4.29 -6.76 -5.83
C PHE A 35 -2.82 -6.58 -6.17
N ASN A 36 -2.34 -7.22 -7.24
CA ASN A 36 -0.95 -7.09 -7.67
C ASN A 36 -0.62 -5.63 -8.03
N THR A 37 -1.48 -4.95 -8.79
CA THR A 37 -1.31 -3.53 -9.08
C THR A 37 -1.33 -2.66 -7.82
N ALA A 38 -2.21 -2.96 -6.86
CA ALA A 38 -2.27 -2.21 -5.60
C ALA A 38 -0.97 -2.37 -4.78
N ILE A 39 -0.45 -3.59 -4.70
CA ILE A 39 0.80 -3.90 -4.00
C ILE A 39 2.00 -3.26 -4.71
N GLU A 40 2.09 -3.37 -6.03
CA GLU A 40 3.17 -2.74 -6.83
C GLU A 40 3.19 -1.22 -6.64
N ARG A 41 2.01 -0.57 -6.60
CA ARG A 41 1.92 0.87 -6.35
C ARG A 41 2.34 1.25 -4.94
N LEU A 42 1.99 0.45 -3.93
CA LEU A 42 2.42 0.70 -2.56
C LEU A 42 3.92 0.51 -2.38
N LYS A 43 4.52 -0.48 -3.07
CA LYS A 43 5.99 -0.64 -3.09
C LYS A 43 6.69 0.55 -3.76
N LEU A 44 6.14 1.07 -4.86
CA LEU A 44 6.68 2.30 -5.45
C LEU A 44 6.49 3.53 -4.54
N ALA A 45 5.41 3.57 -3.76
CA ALA A 45 5.20 4.63 -2.78
C ALA A 45 6.18 4.51 -1.60
N GLU A 46 6.51 3.29 -1.16
CA GLU A 46 7.56 3.00 -0.19
C GLU A 46 8.91 3.54 -0.67
N ASP A 47 9.35 3.15 -1.88
CA ASP A 47 10.61 3.61 -2.46
C ASP A 47 10.71 5.15 -2.48
N LYS A 48 9.61 5.83 -2.87
CA LYS A 48 9.55 7.29 -2.91
C LYS A 48 9.53 7.93 -1.52
N LEU A 49 8.92 7.30 -0.51
CA LEU A 49 8.92 7.78 0.87
C LEU A 49 10.33 7.69 1.48
N ASP A 50 11.02 6.59 1.21
CA ASP A 50 12.40 6.37 1.64
C ASP A 50 13.35 7.38 1.01
N GLU A 51 13.20 7.68 -0.29
CA GLU A 51 13.97 8.72 -0.98
C GLU A 51 13.73 10.13 -0.39
N LEU A 52 12.51 10.43 0.06
CA LEU A 52 12.17 11.71 0.68
C LEU A 52 12.59 11.80 2.15
N HIS A 53 12.96 10.67 2.77
CA HIS A 53 13.19 10.56 4.21
C HIS A 53 12.06 11.20 5.03
N LEU A 54 10.82 10.94 4.60
CA LEU A 54 9.63 11.61 5.16
C LEU A 54 9.40 11.29 6.64
N PHE A 55 9.94 10.16 7.09
CA PHE A 55 9.94 9.72 8.48
C PHE A 55 11.36 9.41 8.90
N SER A 56 11.80 9.97 10.02
CA SER A 56 13.05 9.57 10.67
C SER A 56 12.78 8.95 12.04
N ASP A 57 13.62 8.01 12.46
CA ASP A 57 13.50 7.32 13.77
C ASP A 57 13.56 8.27 14.98
N ASN A 58 14.06 9.49 14.80
CA ASN A 58 14.23 10.49 15.86
C ASN A 58 13.29 11.71 15.70
N GLU A 59 12.30 11.63 14.81
CA GLU A 59 11.33 12.70 14.57
C GLU A 59 10.14 12.59 15.51
N GLU A 60 9.69 13.71 16.07
CA GLU A 60 8.44 13.72 16.85
C GLU A 60 7.24 13.72 15.88
N ILE A 61 6.16 13.00 16.22
CA ILE A 61 4.98 12.86 15.35
C ILE A 61 4.29 14.20 14.98
N ASN A 62 4.44 15.22 15.83
CA ASN A 62 3.96 16.59 15.61
C ASN A 62 4.79 17.36 14.57
N GLU A 63 5.98 16.88 14.21
CA GLU A 63 6.85 17.45 13.17
C GLU A 63 6.44 16.99 11.76
N VAL A 64 5.72 15.87 11.67
CA VAL A 64 5.17 15.34 10.42
C VAL A 64 3.92 16.13 9.99
N ALA A 65 3.85 16.50 8.70
CA ALA A 65 2.67 17.17 8.17
C ALA A 65 1.42 16.28 8.29
N SER A 66 0.28 16.85 8.70
CA SER A 66 -0.91 16.04 9.00
C SER A 66 -1.44 15.21 7.82
N ASN A 67 -1.22 15.67 6.59
CA ASN A 67 -1.57 14.95 5.36
C ASN A 67 -0.62 13.76 5.08
N GLU A 68 0.57 13.77 5.65
CA GLU A 68 1.60 12.74 5.48
C GLU A 68 1.48 11.63 6.53
N LEU A 69 0.82 11.89 7.66
CA LEU A 69 0.56 10.89 8.70
C LEU A 69 -0.14 9.63 8.16
N ARG A 70 -0.91 9.74 7.07
CA ARG A 70 -1.57 8.60 6.44
C ARG A 70 -0.58 7.58 5.88
N TYR A 71 0.65 7.97 5.56
CA TYR A 71 1.64 7.06 4.98
C TYR A 71 2.27 6.13 6.03
N PHE A 72 2.11 6.39 7.33
CA PHE A 72 2.52 5.45 8.40
C PHE A 72 1.84 4.09 8.29
N ILE A 73 0.64 4.02 7.70
CA ILE A 73 -0.10 2.76 7.54
C ILE A 73 0.24 2.03 6.23
N LEU A 74 1.20 2.52 5.44
CA LEU A 74 1.56 1.92 4.15
C LEU A 74 1.93 0.44 4.28
N TYR A 75 2.83 0.11 5.21
CA TYR A 75 3.24 -1.27 5.47
C TYR A 75 2.09 -2.15 5.95
N ALA A 76 1.23 -1.61 6.82
CA ALA A 76 0.05 -2.32 7.30
C ALA A 76 -0.93 -2.61 6.14
N LEU A 77 -1.09 -1.66 5.22
CA LEU A 77 -1.93 -1.82 4.04
C LEU A 77 -1.38 -2.85 3.05
N ILE A 78 -0.06 -2.90 2.85
CA ILE A 78 0.60 -3.95 2.07
C ILE A 78 0.30 -5.33 2.67
N GLY A 79 0.55 -5.50 3.97
CA GLY A 79 0.30 -6.77 4.67
C GLY A 79 -1.17 -7.20 4.57
N TRP A 80 -2.09 -6.26 4.77
CA TRP A 80 -3.53 -6.51 4.64
C TRP A 80 -3.91 -6.98 3.23
N LEU A 81 -3.36 -6.36 2.18
CA LEU A 81 -3.64 -6.75 0.79
C LEU A 81 -3.10 -8.15 0.46
N TYR A 82 -1.92 -8.52 0.97
CA TYR A 82 -1.38 -9.87 0.82
C TYR A 82 -2.26 -10.92 1.52
N GLU A 83 -2.71 -10.63 2.74
CA GLU A 83 -3.62 -11.51 3.47
C GLU A 83 -4.96 -11.69 2.74
N TYR A 84 -5.56 -10.59 2.27
CA TYR A 84 -6.83 -10.63 1.55
C TYR A 84 -6.72 -11.38 0.21
N ARG A 85 -5.62 -11.16 -0.51
CA ARG A 85 -5.29 -11.85 -1.77
C ARG A 85 -5.14 -13.36 -1.57
N SER A 86 -4.58 -13.78 -0.44
CA SER A 86 -4.24 -15.16 -0.08
C SER A 86 -5.42 -16.11 0.19
N SER A 87 -6.63 -15.76 -0.25
CA SER A 87 -7.81 -16.64 -0.24
C SER A 87 -7.63 -17.93 -1.07
N ASN A 88 -6.55 -18.03 -1.87
CA ASN A 88 -6.05 -19.26 -2.49
C ASN A 88 -4.92 -19.88 -1.65
N ARG A 89 -5.19 -21.06 -1.07
CA ARG A 89 -4.34 -21.74 -0.07
C ARG A 89 -2.90 -22.03 -0.52
N GLU A 90 -2.67 -22.18 -1.82
CA GLU A 90 -1.35 -22.47 -2.40
C GLU A 90 -0.45 -21.23 -2.52
N GLN A 91 -1.02 -20.03 -2.65
CA GLN A 91 -0.28 -18.76 -2.81
C GLN A 91 0.11 -18.11 -1.48
N ARG A 92 -0.49 -18.58 -0.38
CA ARG A 92 -0.33 -17.98 0.95
C ARG A 92 1.07 -18.16 1.55
N LEU A 93 1.78 -19.23 1.18
CA LEU A 93 3.14 -19.48 1.68
C LEU A 93 4.17 -18.52 1.05
N ASP A 94 4.01 -18.21 -0.24
CA ASP A 94 4.88 -17.26 -0.93
C ASP A 94 4.66 -15.83 -0.42
N ASP A 95 3.42 -15.47 -0.09
CA ASP A 95 3.07 -14.13 0.38
C ASP A 95 3.56 -13.83 1.81
N ILE A 96 3.63 -14.83 2.69
CA ILE A 96 4.15 -14.67 4.07
C ILE A 96 5.68 -14.50 4.12
N HIS A 97 6.40 -14.90 3.08
CA HIS A 97 7.86 -14.75 2.99
C HIS A 97 8.33 -13.51 2.21
N LEU A 98 7.40 -12.78 1.60
CA LEU A 98 7.65 -11.55 0.83
C LEU A 98 7.22 -10.26 1.54
N SER A 99 6.52 -10.38 2.68
CA SER A 99 6.17 -9.30 3.61
C SER A 99 7.21 -9.16 4.72
#